data_AF-A0A817HSG3-F1
#
_entry.id   AF-A0A817HSG3-F1
#
_cell.length_a   1.000
_cell.length_b   1.000
_cell.length_c   1.000
_cell.angle_alpha   90.00
_cell.angle_beta   90.00
_cell.angle_gamma   90.00
#
_symmetry.space_group_name_H-M   'P 1'
#
loop_
_entity.id
_entity.type
_entity.pdbx_description
1 polymer ?
#
loop_
_entity_poly.entity_id
_entity_poly.type
_entity_poly.pdbx_seq_one_letter_code
_entity_poly.pdbx_strand_id
1 'polypeptide(L)'
;MFSSTSFPLKPLIIGTMTEEALGYVYGELTQPLSPLGYLTVGQILLGSNFSAIAMRYPPEGSGDQRPLLARLVTQWVFACSTRVLAHKAAAYSYELPFLFQAFWLNFTNADRYISQTLATYWTNYAKSKNPNHPVKVPLAWSKLASQSEKYLNFTDPVQITTNYLMNDCNF
;
A
#
# COMPACT_ATOMS: atom_id res chain seq x y z
N MET A 1 -2.97 16.91 -14.90
CA MET A 1 -2.28 18.22 -14.97
C MET A 1 -1.45 18.39 -13.70
N PHE A 2 -0.18 17.96 -13.74
CA PHE A 2 0.83 18.23 -12.72
C PHE A 2 2.13 18.55 -13.48
N SER A 3 2.29 19.78 -13.96
CA SER A 3 3.41 20.11 -14.86
C SER A 3 4.48 21.03 -14.26
N SER A 4 4.38 21.48 -13.00
CA SER A 4 5.39 22.38 -12.43
C SER A 4 5.32 22.58 -10.91
N THR A 5 5.13 21.53 -10.12
CA THR A 5 5.39 21.61 -8.67
C THR A 5 6.83 21.16 -8.37
N SER A 6 7.69 22.12 -8.01
CA SER A 6 9.02 21.83 -7.49
C SER A 6 8.91 21.47 -6.02
N PHE A 7 8.99 20.17 -5.71
CA PHE A 7 9.16 19.71 -4.34
C PHE A 7 10.65 19.67 -4.01
N PRO A 8 11.09 20.18 -2.84
CA PRO A 8 12.47 20.01 -2.42
C PRO A 8 12.78 18.51 -2.30
N LEU A 9 13.78 18.04 -3.06
CA LEU A 9 14.22 16.64 -3.03
C LEU A 9 14.82 16.32 -1.66
N LYS A 10 13.98 15.85 -0.75
CA LYS A 10 14.39 15.24 0.50
C LYS A 10 14.36 13.72 0.34
N PRO A 11 15.26 12.99 0.99
CA PRO A 11 15.08 11.56 1.16
C PRO A 11 13.65 11.29 1.68
N LEU A 12 13.00 10.26 1.12
CA LEU A 12 11.68 9.78 1.55
C LEU A 12 11.73 8.28 1.91
N ILE A 13 10.95 7.88 2.92
CA ILE A 13 10.45 6.51 3.13
C ILE A 13 8.96 6.53 2.83
N ILE A 14 8.47 5.54 2.07
CA ILE A 14 7.06 5.41 1.69
C ILE A 14 6.68 3.94 1.57
N GLY A 15 5.40 3.62 1.78
CA GLY A 15 4.83 2.28 1.68
C GLY A 15 3.31 2.30 1.61
N THR A 16 2.70 1.13 1.44
CA THR A 16 1.24 0.89 1.33
C THR A 16 0.90 -0.41 2.06
N MET A 17 -0.39 -0.70 2.28
CA MET A 17 -0.86 -1.95 2.86
C MET A 17 -1.47 -2.89 1.82
N THR A 18 -1.45 -4.21 2.08
CA THR A 18 -2.02 -5.21 1.16
C THR A 18 -3.53 -5.11 0.98
N GLU A 19 -4.23 -4.56 1.98
CA GLU A 19 -5.70 -4.48 2.05
C GLU A 19 -6.15 -3.08 2.52
N GLU A 20 -5.52 -2.03 2.00
CA GLU A 20 -5.71 -0.64 2.45
C GLU A 20 -7.16 -0.14 2.30
N ALA A 21 -7.88 -0.61 1.28
CA ALA A 21 -9.26 -0.24 1.04
C ALA A 21 -10.30 -1.12 1.76
N LEU A 22 -9.89 -2.18 2.46
CA LEU A 22 -10.82 -3.15 3.06
C LEU A 22 -11.75 -2.48 4.07
N GLY A 23 -11.19 -1.69 4.99
CA GLY A 23 -11.98 -0.97 5.99
C GLY A 23 -12.96 0.04 5.37
N TYR A 24 -12.56 0.71 4.29
CA TYR A 24 -13.40 1.66 3.57
C TYR A 24 -14.56 0.97 2.87
N VAL A 25 -14.29 -0.11 2.14
CA VAL A 25 -15.32 -0.84 1.39
C VAL A 25 -16.35 -1.45 2.35
N TYR A 26 -15.92 -2.08 3.43
CA TYR A 26 -16.85 -2.70 4.38
C TYR A 26 -17.52 -1.69 5.33
N GLY A 27 -16.92 -0.53 5.55
CA GLY A 27 -17.53 0.58 6.30
C GLY A 27 -18.69 1.24 5.54
N GLU A 28 -18.53 1.44 4.23
CA GLU A 28 -19.54 2.07 3.38
C GLU A 28 -20.57 1.07 2.83
N LEU A 29 -20.13 -0.14 2.44
CA LEU A 29 -20.99 -1.18 1.86
C LEU A 29 -21.25 -2.30 2.86
N THR A 30 -22.30 -2.12 3.67
CA THR A 30 -22.67 -3.08 4.73
C THR A 30 -23.31 -4.37 4.19
N GLN A 31 -23.91 -4.33 3.01
CA GLN A 31 -24.54 -5.49 2.36
C GLN A 31 -23.62 -6.14 1.31
N PRO A 32 -23.75 -7.47 1.08
CA PRO A 32 -23.04 -8.16 0.00
C PRO A 32 -23.25 -7.48 -1.35
N LEU A 33 -22.17 -7.28 -2.09
CA LEU A 33 -22.20 -6.61 -3.38
C LEU A 33 -22.39 -7.63 -4.49
N SER A 34 -23.41 -7.46 -5.32
CA SER A 34 -23.62 -8.33 -6.49
C SER A 34 -22.64 -7.98 -7.63
N PRO A 35 -22.43 -8.86 -8.63
CA PRO A 35 -21.64 -8.56 -9.82
C PRO A 35 -22.07 -7.27 -10.56
N LEU A 36 -23.38 -7.03 -10.68
CA LEU A 36 -23.90 -5.81 -11.29
C LEU A 36 -23.66 -4.58 -10.39
N GLY A 37 -23.81 -4.77 -9.08
CA GLY A 37 -23.50 -3.75 -8.08
C GLY A 37 -22.03 -3.34 -8.14
N TYR A 38 -21.10 -4.30 -8.27
CA TYR A 38 -19.67 -4.06 -8.44
C TYR A 38 -19.38 -3.16 -9.64
N LEU A 39 -20.00 -3.45 -10.79
CA LEU A 39 -19.78 -2.63 -11.98
C LEU A 39 -20.29 -1.20 -11.80
N THR A 40 -21.44 -1.06 -11.15
CA THR A 40 -22.07 0.25 -10.90
C THR A 40 -21.26 1.08 -9.91
N VAL A 41 -20.87 0.48 -8.78
CA VAL A 41 -20.05 1.15 -7.76
C VAL A 41 -18.67 1.49 -8.32
N GLY A 42 -18.03 0.58 -9.04
CA GLY A 42 -16.75 0.83 -9.69
C GLY A 42 -16.80 2.02 -10.66
N GLN A 43 -17.87 2.12 -11.47
CA GLN A 43 -18.09 3.24 -12.38
C GLN A 43 -18.29 4.57 -11.64
N ILE A 44 -18.97 4.55 -10.48
CA ILE A 44 -19.15 5.74 -9.63
C ILE A 44 -17.83 6.20 -9.03
N LEU A 45 -17.02 5.25 -8.51
CA LEU A 45 -15.78 5.57 -7.79
C LEU A 45 -14.63 5.95 -8.74
N LEU A 46 -14.50 5.26 -9.87
CA LEU A 46 -13.36 5.37 -10.78
C LEU A 46 -13.69 6.10 -12.09
N GLY A 47 -14.95 6.53 -12.23
CA GLY A 47 -15.42 7.28 -13.39
C GLY A 47 -15.29 6.51 -14.69
N SER A 48 -15.15 7.23 -15.80
CA SER A 48 -15.13 6.68 -17.17
C SER A 48 -14.02 5.66 -17.43
N ASN A 49 -12.95 5.66 -16.64
CA ASN A 49 -11.83 4.73 -16.81
C ASN A 49 -12.13 3.33 -16.28
N PHE A 50 -13.21 3.16 -15.51
CA PHE A 50 -13.54 1.89 -14.88
C PHE A 50 -13.76 0.77 -15.89
N SER A 51 -14.25 1.05 -17.10
CA SER A 51 -14.44 0.03 -18.14
C SER A 51 -13.14 -0.70 -18.49
N ALA A 52 -12.03 0.02 -18.62
CA ALA A 52 -10.71 -0.58 -18.85
C ALA A 52 -10.19 -1.33 -17.61
N ILE A 53 -10.45 -0.78 -16.42
CA ILE A 53 -10.05 -1.41 -15.15
C ILE A 53 -10.84 -2.70 -14.91
N ALA A 54 -12.13 -2.73 -15.24
CA ALA A 54 -13.01 -3.89 -15.11
C ALA A 54 -12.60 -5.04 -16.03
N MET A 55 -11.88 -4.78 -17.14
CA MET A 55 -11.27 -5.84 -17.94
C MET A 55 -10.13 -6.55 -17.18
N ARG A 56 -9.41 -5.82 -16.32
CA ARG A 56 -8.32 -6.38 -15.48
C ARG A 56 -8.85 -6.98 -14.18
N TYR A 57 -9.92 -6.43 -13.64
CA TYR A 57 -10.60 -6.88 -12.42
C TYR A 57 -12.08 -7.16 -12.71
N PRO A 58 -12.40 -8.22 -13.48
CA PRO A 58 -13.79 -8.57 -13.76
C PRO A 58 -14.48 -9.12 -12.51
N PRO A 59 -15.82 -8.95 -12.37
CA PRO A 59 -16.56 -9.64 -11.33
C PRO A 59 -16.30 -11.15 -11.33
N GLU A 60 -16.16 -11.73 -10.14
CA GLU A 60 -15.86 -13.16 -9.99
C GLU A 60 -17.07 -13.91 -9.43
N GLY A 61 -17.59 -14.88 -10.20
CA GLY A 61 -18.73 -15.69 -9.79
C GLY A 61 -20.00 -14.87 -9.52
N SER A 62 -20.89 -15.42 -8.69
CA SER A 62 -22.16 -14.78 -8.28
C SER A 62 -22.19 -14.33 -6.82
N GLY A 63 -21.08 -14.51 -6.09
CA GLY A 63 -20.97 -14.20 -4.68
C GLY A 63 -20.75 -12.71 -4.38
N ASP A 64 -20.42 -12.42 -3.13
CA ASP A 64 -20.11 -11.07 -2.65
C ASP A 64 -18.84 -10.52 -3.31
N GLN A 65 -18.98 -9.39 -4.02
CA GLN A 65 -17.90 -8.72 -4.74
C GLN A 65 -17.16 -7.68 -3.91
N ARG A 66 -17.52 -7.45 -2.64
CA ARG A 66 -16.79 -6.50 -1.76
C ARG A 66 -15.31 -6.83 -1.60
N PRO A 67 -14.86 -8.09 -1.45
CA PRO A 67 -13.43 -8.41 -1.45
C PRO A 67 -12.71 -8.01 -2.74
N LEU A 68 -13.35 -8.25 -3.90
CA LEU A 68 -12.78 -7.87 -5.19
C LEU A 68 -12.70 -6.34 -5.33
N LEU A 69 -13.75 -5.62 -4.92
CA LEU A 69 -13.76 -4.16 -4.91
C LEU A 69 -12.67 -3.61 -3.98
N ALA A 70 -12.52 -4.16 -2.77
CA ALA A 70 -11.47 -3.78 -1.84
C ALA A 70 -10.08 -4.00 -2.42
N ARG A 71 -9.85 -5.13 -3.09
CA ARG A 71 -8.58 -5.39 -3.80
C ARG A 71 -8.33 -4.37 -4.90
N LEU A 72 -9.31 -4.13 -5.77
CA LEU A 72 -9.18 -3.16 -6.86
C LEU A 72 -8.89 -1.75 -6.33
N VAL A 73 -9.63 -1.28 -5.31
CA VAL A 73 -9.43 0.05 -4.74
C VAL A 73 -8.07 0.14 -4.04
N THR A 74 -7.66 -0.91 -3.32
CA THR A 74 -6.33 -0.98 -2.70
C THR A 74 -5.23 -0.83 -3.75
N GLN A 75 -5.31 -1.58 -4.84
CA GLN A 75 -4.28 -1.55 -5.88
C GLN A 75 -4.29 -0.21 -6.63
N TRP A 76 -5.46 0.26 -7.06
CA TRP A 76 -5.54 1.45 -7.90
C TRP A 76 -5.33 2.77 -7.15
N VAL A 77 -6.02 2.96 -6.02
CA VAL A 77 -5.97 4.22 -5.25
C VAL A 77 -4.71 4.33 -4.42
N PHE A 78 -4.23 3.23 -3.81
CA PHE A 78 -3.14 3.28 -2.84
C PHE A 78 -1.84 2.69 -3.36
N ALA A 79 -1.81 1.42 -3.78
CA ALA A 79 -0.54 0.76 -4.09
C ALA A 79 0.11 1.29 -5.37
N CYS A 80 -0.66 1.41 -6.46
CA CYS A 80 -0.14 1.90 -7.75
C CYS A 80 0.18 3.39 -7.71
N SER A 81 -0.64 4.20 -7.02
CA SER A 81 -0.33 5.61 -6.79
C SER A 81 0.97 5.74 -5.98
N THR A 82 1.11 5.00 -4.88
CA THR A 82 2.33 4.93 -4.06
C THR A 82 3.54 4.48 -4.86
N ARG A 83 3.39 3.54 -5.80
CA ARG A 83 4.48 3.11 -6.68
C ARG A 83 4.88 4.21 -7.67
N VAL A 84 3.94 4.83 -8.38
CA VAL A 84 4.20 5.98 -9.26
C VAL A 84 4.88 7.11 -8.49
N LEU A 85 4.47 7.27 -7.24
CA LEU A 85 4.98 8.26 -6.33
C LEU A 85 6.33 7.90 -5.72
N ALA A 86 6.65 6.64 -5.47
CA ALA A 86 8.00 6.26 -5.08
C ALA A 86 9.02 6.67 -6.16
N HIS A 87 8.56 6.78 -7.41
CA HIS A 87 9.30 7.39 -8.53
C HIS A 87 9.17 8.92 -8.64
N LYS A 88 8.18 9.58 -8.01
CA LYS A 88 7.80 11.00 -8.26
C LYS A 88 7.49 11.90 -7.01
N ALA A 89 7.53 11.35 -5.79
CA ALA A 89 7.33 11.84 -4.41
C ALA A 89 5.95 12.41 -3.92
N ALA A 90 5.46 11.88 -2.76
CA ALA A 90 4.39 12.25 -1.76
C ALA A 90 2.89 11.75 -1.80
N ALA A 91 2.45 10.90 -0.81
CA ALA A 91 1.07 10.65 -0.25
C ALA A 91 0.89 9.34 0.60
N TYR A 92 -0.24 9.24 1.32
CA TYR A 92 -0.68 8.59 2.60
C TYR A 92 -0.57 7.06 2.85
N SER A 93 -0.62 6.65 4.13
CA SER A 93 -0.67 5.26 4.61
C SER A 93 -1.40 5.06 5.97
N TYR A 94 -1.84 3.82 6.25
CA TYR A 94 -2.59 3.35 7.44
C TYR A 94 -1.77 2.52 8.46
N GLU A 95 -0.44 2.50 8.35
CA GLU A 95 0.49 1.81 9.25
C GLU A 95 0.61 2.40 10.66
N LEU A 96 -0.04 3.53 10.93
CA LEU A 96 0.07 4.26 12.20
C LEU A 96 -0.09 3.40 13.47
N PRO A 97 -1.02 2.42 13.57
CA PRO A 97 -1.14 1.61 14.79
C PRO A 97 0.10 0.75 15.07
N PHE A 98 0.72 0.19 14.03
CA PHE A 98 1.95 -0.59 14.16
C PHE A 98 3.16 0.30 14.38
N LEU A 99 3.21 1.47 13.71
CA LEU A 99 4.28 2.44 13.88
C LEU A 99 4.34 3.00 15.30
N PHE A 100 3.18 3.29 15.90
CA PHE A 100 3.07 3.93 17.21
C PHE A 100 2.71 2.98 18.35
N GLN A 101 2.68 1.66 18.11
CA GLN A 101 2.28 0.66 19.12
C GLN A 101 0.98 1.06 19.83
N ALA A 102 -0.05 1.35 19.04
CA ALA A 102 -1.29 1.89 19.57
C ALA A 102 -1.89 0.96 20.65
N PHE A 103 -2.12 1.52 21.84
CA PHE A 103 -2.45 0.76 23.06
C PHE A 103 -3.80 0.03 23.01
N TRP A 104 -4.65 0.34 22.02
CA TRP A 104 -5.99 -0.24 21.86
C TRP A 104 -6.02 -1.51 20.99
N LEU A 105 -4.88 -2.05 20.59
CA LEU A 105 -4.77 -3.35 19.90
C LEU A 105 -4.06 -4.39 20.77
N ASN A 106 -4.63 -5.59 20.86
CA ASN A 106 -3.98 -6.73 21.51
C ASN A 106 -2.96 -7.37 20.56
N PHE A 107 -1.71 -6.89 20.63
CA PHE A 107 -0.63 -7.37 19.78
C PHE A 107 -0.12 -8.77 20.19
N THR A 108 -0.06 -9.68 19.22
CA THR A 108 0.65 -10.96 19.32
C THR A 108 2.17 -10.76 19.29
N ASN A 109 2.95 -11.82 19.49
CA ASN A 109 4.41 -11.74 19.40
C ASN A 109 4.88 -11.37 17.98
N ALA A 110 4.22 -11.91 16.95
CA ALA A 110 4.50 -11.56 15.55
C ALA A 110 4.18 -10.09 15.28
N ASP A 111 3.06 -9.58 15.80
CA ASP A 111 2.72 -8.17 15.62
C ASP A 111 3.69 -7.24 16.34
N ARG A 112 4.15 -7.62 17.54
CA ARG A 112 5.20 -6.88 18.26
C ARG A 112 6.51 -6.88 17.49
N TYR A 113 6.89 -8.01 16.88
CA TYR A 113 8.06 -8.10 16.02
C TYR A 113 7.96 -7.13 14.83
N ILE A 114 6.83 -7.14 14.11
CA ILE A 114 6.60 -6.23 12.98
C ILE A 114 6.63 -4.77 13.45
N SER A 115 5.93 -4.46 14.53
CA SER A 115 5.86 -3.11 15.09
C SER A 115 7.23 -2.57 15.52
N GLN A 116 7.99 -3.34 16.30
CA GLN A 116 9.34 -2.95 16.74
C GLN A 116 10.29 -2.80 15.54
N THR A 117 10.16 -3.67 14.54
CA THR A 117 10.97 -3.61 13.33
C THR A 117 10.65 -2.35 12.53
N LEU A 118 9.37 -2.05 12.28
CA LEU A 118 8.91 -0.85 11.59
C LEU A 118 9.36 0.42 12.32
N ALA A 119 9.18 0.48 13.64
CA ALA A 119 9.64 1.60 14.48
C ALA A 119 11.16 1.79 14.40
N THR A 120 11.94 0.70 14.35
CA THR A 120 13.40 0.76 14.21
C THR A 120 13.80 1.38 12.87
N TYR A 121 13.21 0.94 11.75
CA TYR A 121 13.52 1.54 10.44
C TYR A 121 13.17 3.02 10.36
N TRP A 122 11.99 3.41 10.87
CA TRP A 122 11.56 4.82 10.89
C TRP A 122 12.45 5.70 11.76
N THR A 123 12.80 5.24 12.97
CA THR A 123 13.64 6.02 13.88
C THR A 123 15.10 6.08 13.43
N ASN A 124 15.64 5.01 12.86
CA ASN A 124 16.94 5.02 12.18
C ASN A 124 16.98 6.07 11.08
N TYR A 125 15.95 6.06 10.22
CA TYR A 125 15.84 7.02 9.14
C TYR A 125 15.70 8.46 9.61
N ALA A 126 14.86 8.72 10.61
CA ALA A 126 14.71 10.04 11.19
C ALA A 126 16.03 10.59 11.76
N LYS A 127 16.86 9.71 12.36
CA LYS A 127 18.15 10.08 12.95
C LYS A 127 19.27 10.28 11.91
N SER A 128 19.34 9.42 10.90
CA SER A 128 20.54 9.30 10.04
C SER A 128 20.27 9.48 8.54
N LYS A 129 19.00 9.61 8.13
CA LYS A 129 18.55 9.51 6.73
C LYS A 129 18.88 8.16 6.07
N ASN A 130 19.22 7.15 6.86
CA ASN A 130 19.47 5.78 6.41
C ASN A 130 18.67 4.81 7.30
N PRO A 131 17.70 4.07 6.74
CA PRO A 131 16.84 3.18 7.55
C PRO A 131 17.63 2.02 8.20
N ASN A 132 18.85 1.75 7.75
CA ASN A 132 19.70 0.67 8.25
C ASN A 132 20.61 1.06 9.42
N HIS A 133 20.62 2.34 9.82
CA HIS A 133 21.53 2.86 10.85
C HIS A 133 20.86 3.92 11.74
N PRO A 134 21.27 4.07 13.00
CA PRO A 134 22.42 3.42 13.65
C PRO A 134 22.10 2.05 14.28
N VAL A 135 20.84 1.73 14.55
CA VAL A 135 20.44 0.46 15.17
C VAL A 135 20.39 -0.63 14.11
N LYS A 136 20.97 -1.80 14.41
CA LYS A 136 20.97 -2.94 13.48
C LYS A 136 19.52 -3.37 13.19
N VAL A 137 19.23 -3.56 11.90
CA VAL A 137 17.94 -4.04 11.39
C VAL A 137 18.05 -5.50 10.95
N PRO A 138 16.93 -6.26 10.91
CA PRO A 138 16.96 -7.68 10.53
C PRO A 138 17.37 -7.91 9.06
N LEU A 139 17.02 -6.99 8.17
CA LEU A 139 17.33 -7.07 6.74
C LEU A 139 17.77 -5.71 6.18
N ALA A 140 18.87 -5.65 5.45
CA ALA A 140 19.32 -4.37 4.89
C ALA A 140 18.36 -3.90 3.79
N TRP A 141 17.77 -2.72 3.96
CA TRP A 141 16.87 -2.11 3.00
C TRP A 141 17.64 -1.22 2.03
N SER A 142 17.67 -1.61 0.76
CA SER A 142 18.26 -0.83 -0.33
C SER A 142 17.34 0.31 -0.79
N LYS A 143 17.92 1.43 -1.22
CA LYS A 143 17.18 2.50 -1.90
C LYS A 143 16.50 1.97 -3.15
N LEU A 144 15.33 2.52 -3.48
CA LEU A 144 14.63 2.21 -4.71
C LEU A 144 15.48 2.62 -5.93
N ALA A 145 15.61 1.72 -6.90
CA ALA A 145 16.31 1.95 -8.16
C ALA A 145 15.39 1.58 -9.34
N SER A 146 15.49 2.33 -10.43
CA SER A 146 14.56 2.24 -11.58
C SER A 146 14.58 0.91 -12.33
N GLN A 147 15.67 0.15 -12.27
CA GLN A 147 15.82 -1.11 -13.01
C GLN A 147 15.45 -2.37 -12.20
N SER A 148 15.45 -2.28 -10.87
CA SER A 148 14.99 -3.37 -9.99
C SER A 148 14.37 -2.75 -8.74
N GLU A 149 13.05 -2.57 -8.79
CA GLU A 149 12.31 -1.95 -7.70
C GLU A 149 12.26 -2.91 -6.51
N LYS A 150 13.17 -2.74 -5.55
CA LYS A 150 13.22 -3.54 -4.32
C LYS A 150 12.41 -2.86 -3.22
N TYR A 151 11.43 -3.59 -2.69
CA TYR A 151 10.58 -3.19 -1.59
C TYR A 151 10.89 -4.06 -0.37
N LEU A 152 10.81 -3.46 0.82
CA LEU A 152 10.84 -4.21 2.07
C LEU A 152 9.40 -4.58 2.45
N ASN A 153 9.11 -5.87 2.54
CA ASN A 153 7.82 -6.39 2.94
C ASN A 153 7.83 -6.69 4.43
N PHE A 154 6.96 -6.00 5.19
CA PHE A 154 6.83 -6.14 6.63
C PHE A 154 5.96 -7.35 6.99
N THR A 155 6.54 -8.53 6.83
CA THR A 155 6.02 -9.82 7.29
C THR A 155 6.84 -10.31 8.50
N ASP A 156 6.42 -11.42 9.10
CA ASP A 156 7.23 -12.15 10.09
C ASP A 156 7.71 -13.48 9.49
N PRO A 157 9.00 -13.61 9.08
CA PRO A 157 10.06 -12.60 9.12
C PRO A 157 9.96 -11.58 7.96
N VAL A 158 10.67 -10.45 8.06
CA VAL A 158 10.73 -9.42 7.01
C VAL A 158 11.41 -9.95 5.75
N GLN A 159 10.89 -9.59 4.57
CA GLN A 159 11.37 -10.07 3.27
C GLN A 159 11.64 -8.92 2.28
N ILE A 160 12.44 -9.19 1.25
CA ILE A 160 12.58 -8.29 0.09
C ILE A 160 11.73 -8.83 -1.06
N THR A 161 10.92 -7.98 -1.65
CA THR A 161 10.15 -8.27 -2.86
C THR A 161 10.57 -7.34 -3.98
N THR A 162 10.55 -7.82 -5.22
CA THR A 162 10.88 -7.03 -6.40
C THR A 162 9.66 -6.77 -7.26
N ASN A 163 9.60 -5.59 -7.89
CA ASN A 163 8.60 -5.25 -8.91
C ASN A 163 7.15 -5.47 -8.45
N TYR A 164 6.86 -5.11 -7.19
CA TYR A 164 5.56 -5.30 -6.57
C TYR A 164 4.45 -4.65 -7.41
N LEU A 165 3.44 -5.45 -7.78
CA LEU A 165 2.31 -5.07 -8.64
C LEU A 165 2.68 -4.41 -9.97
N MET A 166 3.90 -4.63 -10.49
CA MET A 166 4.36 -3.97 -11.71
C MET A 166 3.41 -4.19 -12.90
N ASN A 167 2.91 -5.41 -13.09
CA ASN A 167 1.97 -5.73 -14.18
C ASN A 167 0.59 -5.13 -13.97
N ASP A 168 0.16 -4.98 -12.71
CA ASP A 168 -1.15 -4.45 -12.35
C ASP A 168 -1.17 -2.92 -12.28
N CYS A 169 0.00 -2.27 -12.24
CA CYS A 169 0.12 -0.81 -12.19
C CYS A 169 0.58 -0.17 -13.51
N ASN A 170 1.07 -0.95 -14.48
CA ASN A 170 1.61 -0.45 -15.76
C ASN A 170 0.68 -0.75 -16.96
N PHE A 171 -0.57 -1.14 -16.73
CA PHE A 171 -1.51 -1.43 -17.82
C PHE A 171 -2.16 -0.17 -18.40
#